data_AF-A2EH08-F1
#
_entry.id   AF-A2EH08-F1
#
_cell.length_a   1.000
_cell.length_b   1.000
_cell.length_c   1.000
_cell.angle_alpha   90.00
_cell.angle_beta   90.00
_cell.angle_gamma   90.00
#
_symmetry.space_group_name_H-M   'P 1'
#
loop_
_entity.id
_entity.type
_entity.pdbx_description
1 polymer ?
#
loop_
_entity_poly.entity_id
_entity_poly.type
_entity_poly.pdbx_seq_one_letter_code
_entity_poly.pdbx_strand_id
1 'polypeptide(L)'
;MESKEEQFLDLIAENTQLKEEIKSVQEFNKLVSLLDQAYLIMCREQSLNEQVDLTKLDKLITSVTSGMRPVNSAESWKYKLKQEIYKKSNHQTKLTFDNLSDRKNKSQAKLDNIQKDIQVYQSKLSQTTKSLNSAQQMRDKLKSQLDELSKDVEKSKTNLNELKTQVEIEQASNIQIKRTMEQTEQKLVSFSESLGGAASSQVINTTIEKLKSSMKTSSIDI
;
A
#
# COMPACT_ATOMS: atom_id res chain seq x y z
N MET A 1 19.36 -7.38 -58.90
CA MET A 1 17.91 -7.12 -59.01
C MET A 1 17.60 -5.96 -58.10
N GLU A 2 17.10 -4.86 -58.64
CA GLU A 2 16.55 -3.77 -57.81
C GLU A 2 15.38 -4.28 -56.97
N SER A 3 15.28 -3.80 -55.73
CA SER A 3 14.14 -4.09 -54.86
C SER A 3 12.85 -3.57 -55.51
N LYS A 4 11.73 -4.26 -55.31
CA LYS A 4 10.42 -3.81 -55.80
C LYS A 4 10.11 -2.37 -55.37
N GLU A 5 10.57 -1.97 -54.18
CA GLU A 5 10.43 -0.61 -53.64
C GLU A 5 11.20 0.44 -54.45
N GLU A 6 12.39 0.09 -54.93
CA GLU A 6 13.22 0.97 -55.75
C GLU A 6 12.55 1.21 -57.11
N GLN A 7 12.02 0.15 -57.72
CA GLN A 7 11.26 0.21 -58.98
C GLN A 7 10.00 1.09 -58.83
N PHE A 8 9.29 1.02 -57.70
CA PHE A 8 8.16 1.91 -57.45
C PHE A 8 8.58 3.38 -57.32
N LEU A 9 9.73 3.66 -56.67
CA LEU A 9 10.24 5.02 -56.56
C LEU A 9 10.66 5.59 -57.91
N ASP A 10 11.26 4.77 -58.78
CA ASP A 10 11.58 5.16 -60.16
C ASP A 10 10.32 5.52 -60.94
N LEU A 11 9.31 4.64 -60.91
CA LEU A 11 8.04 4.90 -61.60
C LEU A 11 7.34 6.17 -61.09
N ILE A 12 7.38 6.44 -59.78
CA ILE A 12 6.79 7.67 -59.21
C ILE A 12 7.58 8.89 -59.67
N ALA A 13 8.91 8.81 -59.65
CA ALA A 13 9.78 9.92 -60.05
C ALA A 13 9.66 10.25 -61.55
N GLU A 14 9.64 9.23 -62.41
CA GLU A 14 9.39 9.36 -63.85
C GLU A 14 8.00 9.96 -64.13
N ASN A 15 6.95 9.42 -63.51
CA ASN A 15 5.60 10.00 -63.65
C ASN A 15 5.53 11.46 -63.19
N THR A 16 6.30 11.83 -62.17
CA THR A 16 6.33 13.20 -61.66
C THR A 16 7.09 14.12 -62.62
N GLN A 17 8.22 13.67 -63.17
CA GLN A 17 8.94 14.39 -64.23
C GLN A 17 8.04 14.60 -65.45
N LEU A 18 7.39 13.54 -65.96
CA LEU A 18 6.52 13.61 -67.13
C LEU A 18 5.35 14.59 -66.91
N LYS A 19 4.75 14.62 -65.72
CA LYS A 19 3.71 15.61 -65.38
C LYS A 19 4.22 17.05 -65.43
N GLU A 20 5.43 17.29 -64.94
CA GLU A 20 6.06 18.61 -64.97
C GLU A 20 6.46 19.02 -66.40
N GLU A 21 6.94 18.08 -67.21
CA GLU A 21 7.23 18.27 -68.64
C GLU A 21 5.96 18.63 -69.42
N ILE A 22 4.89 17.86 -69.27
CA ILE A 22 3.58 18.16 -69.88
C ILE A 22 3.13 19.57 -69.50
N LYS A 23 3.24 19.94 -68.22
CA LYS A 23 2.86 21.28 -67.76
C LYS A 23 3.74 22.37 -68.37
N SER A 24 5.06 22.14 -68.47
CA SER A 24 6.00 23.06 -69.13
C SER A 24 5.64 23.26 -70.60
N VAL A 25 5.27 22.18 -71.32
CA VAL A 25 4.82 22.25 -72.72
C VAL A 25 3.53 23.05 -72.83
N GLN A 26 2.56 22.79 -71.96
CA GLN A 26 1.27 23.49 -71.96
C GLN A 26 1.44 25.00 -71.71
N GLU A 27 2.30 25.38 -70.76
CA GLU A 27 2.61 26.78 -70.47
C GLU A 27 3.30 27.46 -71.65
N PHE A 28 4.26 26.79 -72.30
CA PHE A 28 4.93 27.31 -73.48
C PHE A 28 3.97 27.47 -74.67
N ASN A 29 3.13 26.47 -74.93
CA ASN A 29 2.12 26.54 -75.99
C ASN A 29 1.15 27.71 -75.77
N LYS A 30 0.79 28.00 -74.51
CA LYS A 30 -0.02 29.17 -74.17
C LYS A 30 0.72 30.48 -74.48
N LEU A 31 2.02 30.57 -74.19
CA LEU A 31 2.83 31.75 -74.52
C LEU A 31 2.91 31.98 -76.03
N VAL A 32 3.11 30.91 -76.82
CA VAL A 32 3.12 30.99 -78.28
C VAL A 32 1.76 31.46 -78.81
N SER A 33 0.66 30.89 -78.32
CA SER A 33 -0.69 31.32 -78.73
C SER A 33 -0.99 32.78 -78.37
N LEU A 34 -0.52 33.26 -77.21
CA LEU A 34 -0.64 34.66 -76.83
C LEU A 34 0.23 35.58 -77.71
N LEU A 35 1.41 35.12 -78.12
CA LEU A 35 2.27 35.83 -79.04
C LEU A 35 1.62 35.97 -80.42
N ASP A 36 1.07 34.88 -80.97
CA ASP A 36 0.33 34.88 -82.24
C ASP A 36 -0.84 35.87 -82.19
N GLN A 37 -1.61 35.85 -81.10
CA GLN A 37 -2.72 36.77 -80.91
C GLN A 37 -2.23 38.24 -80.84
N ALA A 38 -1.16 38.51 -80.09
CA ALA A 38 -0.60 39.85 -79.98
C ALA A 38 -0.06 40.36 -81.34
N TYR A 39 0.57 39.48 -82.12
CA TYR A 39 1.07 39.80 -83.46
C TYR A 39 -0.08 40.14 -84.42
N LEU A 40 -1.16 39.36 -84.43
CA LEU A 40 -2.34 39.64 -85.26
C LEU A 40 -3.01 40.97 -84.88
N ILE A 41 -3.11 41.28 -83.59
CA ILE A 41 -3.62 42.57 -83.11
C ILE A 41 -2.75 43.71 -83.62
N MET A 42 -1.43 43.59 -83.50
CA MET A 42 -0.46 44.55 -84.02
C MET A 42 -0.64 44.79 -85.53
N CYS A 43 -0.74 43.72 -86.33
CA CYS A 43 -0.97 43.84 -87.77
C CYS A 43 -2.28 44.56 -88.10
N ARG A 44 -3.34 44.34 -87.32
CA ARG A 44 -4.63 45.02 -87.47
C ARG A 44 -4.53 46.51 -87.12
N GLU A 45 -3.97 46.83 -85.95
CA GLU A 45 -3.80 48.21 -85.49
C GLU A 45 -2.98 49.02 -86.51
N GLN A 46 -1.91 48.43 -87.02
CA GLN A 46 -1.08 49.04 -88.07
C GLN A 46 -1.87 49.25 -89.38
N SER A 47 -2.71 48.29 -89.79
CA SER A 47 -3.55 48.42 -90.99
C SER A 47 -4.64 49.49 -90.86
N LEU A 48 -5.04 49.81 -89.63
CA LEU A 48 -6.03 50.86 -89.31
C LEU A 48 -5.39 52.22 -89.01
N ASN A 49 -4.06 52.36 -89.15
CA ASN A 49 -3.29 53.54 -88.73
C ASN A 49 -3.46 53.90 -87.23
N GLU A 50 -3.75 52.92 -86.39
CA GLU A 50 -3.80 53.08 -84.93
C GLU A 50 -2.39 53.03 -84.32
N GLN A 51 -2.19 53.63 -83.14
CA GLN A 51 -0.91 53.60 -82.45
C GLN A 51 -0.65 52.18 -81.90
N VAL A 52 0.41 51.54 -82.38
CA VAL A 52 0.81 50.19 -81.97
C VAL A 52 1.65 50.23 -80.68
N ASP A 53 1.21 49.51 -79.64
CA ASP A 53 2.02 49.28 -78.42
C ASP A 53 2.84 47.98 -78.54
N LEU A 54 4.13 48.13 -78.86
CA LEU A 54 5.06 47.01 -79.01
C LEU A 54 5.53 46.42 -77.67
N THR A 55 5.29 47.10 -76.55
CA THR A 55 5.81 46.69 -75.23
C THR A 55 5.30 45.31 -74.80
N LYS A 56 4.03 45.02 -75.12
CA LYS A 56 3.41 43.71 -74.82
C LYS A 56 3.95 42.61 -75.72
N LEU A 57 4.20 42.92 -77.00
CA LEU A 57 4.75 42.00 -77.96
C LEU A 57 6.20 41.64 -77.59
N ASP A 58 7.03 42.62 -77.26
CA ASP A 58 8.43 42.41 -76.86
C ASP A 58 8.55 41.53 -75.61
N LYS A 59 7.67 41.71 -74.63
CA LYS A 59 7.61 40.84 -73.43
C LYS A 59 7.24 39.40 -73.77
N LEU A 60 6.30 39.19 -74.69
CA LEU A 60 5.90 37.85 -75.14
C LEU A 60 7.01 37.20 -75.99
N ILE A 61 7.64 37.95 -76.90
CA ILE A 61 8.81 37.50 -77.67
C ILE A 61 9.93 37.07 -76.72
N THR A 62 10.25 37.89 -75.71
CA THR A 62 11.28 37.55 -74.72
C THR A 62 10.93 36.27 -73.96
N SER A 63 9.65 36.12 -73.57
CA SER A 63 9.18 34.94 -72.84
C SER A 63 9.21 33.67 -73.71
N VAL A 64 8.83 33.75 -74.98
CA VAL A 64 8.90 32.63 -75.94
C VAL A 64 10.36 32.29 -76.29
N THR A 65 11.21 33.31 -76.45
CA THR A 65 12.65 33.12 -76.74
C THR A 65 13.38 32.46 -75.57
N SER A 66 12.90 32.68 -74.34
CA SER A 66 13.42 32.01 -73.14
C SER A 66 13.05 30.52 -73.09
N GLY A 67 12.16 30.04 -73.96
CA GLY A 67 11.82 28.63 -74.11
C GLY A 67 10.92 28.08 -73.01
N MET A 68 10.83 26.75 -72.97
CA MET A 68 10.11 26.02 -71.94
C MET A 68 10.81 26.15 -70.58
N ARG A 69 10.02 26.19 -69.50
CA ARG A 69 10.61 26.20 -68.15
C ARG A 69 11.37 24.89 -67.88
N PRO A 70 12.48 24.94 -67.14
CA PRO A 70 13.25 23.74 -66.81
C PRO A 70 12.43 22.81 -65.92
N VAL A 71 12.62 21.51 -66.12
CA VAL A 71 11.98 20.44 -65.34
C VAL A 71 13.05 19.62 -64.62
N ASN A 72 12.76 19.22 -63.38
CA ASN A 72 13.65 18.36 -62.61
C ASN A 72 13.67 16.95 -63.21
N SER A 73 14.87 16.35 -63.29
CA SER A 73 15.02 14.95 -63.70
C SER A 73 14.33 13.98 -62.74
N ALA A 74 14.01 12.78 -63.23
CA ALA A 74 13.50 11.68 -62.42
C ALA A 74 14.47 11.36 -61.27
N GLU A 75 15.78 11.35 -61.50
CA GLU A 75 16.77 11.14 -60.43
C GLU A 75 16.66 12.18 -59.31
N SER A 76 16.45 13.45 -59.67
CA SER A 76 16.26 14.53 -58.69
C SER A 76 14.99 14.35 -57.87
N TRP A 77 13.90 13.91 -58.51
CA TRP A 77 12.66 13.58 -57.82
C TRP A 77 12.80 12.35 -56.93
N LYS A 78 13.44 11.28 -57.42
CA LYS A 78 13.73 10.07 -56.67
C LYS A 78 14.53 10.40 -55.40
N TYR A 79 15.56 11.24 -55.52
CA TYR A 79 16.36 11.69 -54.38
C TYR A 79 15.52 12.46 -53.35
N LYS A 80 14.69 13.41 -53.80
CA LYS A 80 13.79 14.17 -52.92
C LYS A 80 12.81 13.24 -52.19
N LEU A 81 12.20 12.30 -52.91
CA LEU A 81 11.27 11.32 -52.35
C LEU A 81 11.94 10.45 -51.28
N LYS A 82 13.15 9.93 -51.57
CA LYS A 82 13.92 9.17 -50.60
C LYS A 82 14.20 9.99 -49.34
N GLN A 83 14.63 11.24 -49.48
CA GLN A 83 14.85 12.11 -48.33
C GLN A 83 13.59 12.33 -47.50
N GLU A 84 12.43 12.53 -48.13
CA GLU A 84 11.17 12.70 -47.40
C GLU A 84 10.75 11.43 -46.67
N ILE A 85 10.90 10.25 -47.30
CA ILE A 85 10.66 8.96 -46.67
C ILE A 85 11.55 8.78 -45.44
N TYR A 86 12.85 9.07 -45.57
CA TYR A 86 13.78 9.00 -44.43
C TYR A 86 13.42 9.97 -43.32
N LYS A 87 13.08 11.23 -43.64
CA LYS A 87 12.66 12.22 -42.65
C LYS A 87 11.41 11.77 -41.89
N LYS A 88 10.40 11.26 -42.61
CA LYS A 88 9.15 10.77 -42.02
C LYS A 88 9.40 9.54 -41.14
N SER A 89 10.20 8.59 -41.62
CA SER A 89 10.59 7.40 -40.84
C SER A 89 11.35 7.76 -39.57
N ASN A 90 12.32 8.67 -39.66
CA ASN A 90 13.07 9.16 -38.50
C ASN A 90 12.17 9.90 -37.50
N HIS A 91 11.26 10.74 -37.99
CA HIS A 91 10.31 11.43 -37.13
C HIS A 91 9.42 10.44 -36.38
N GLN A 92 8.89 9.42 -37.07
CA GLN A 92 8.09 8.38 -36.45
C GLN A 92 8.89 7.59 -35.40
N THR A 93 10.13 7.22 -35.73
CA THR A 93 11.03 6.50 -34.81
C THR A 93 11.36 7.33 -33.58
N LYS A 94 11.55 8.65 -33.75
CA LYS A 94 11.76 9.57 -32.62
C LYS A 94 10.55 9.63 -31.71
N LEU A 95 9.34 9.76 -32.28
CA LEU A 95 8.11 9.76 -31.50
C LEU A 95 7.91 8.45 -30.72
N THR A 96 8.20 7.30 -31.33
CA THR A 96 8.09 6.01 -30.62
C THR A 96 9.14 5.90 -29.52
N PHE A 97 10.37 6.36 -29.77
CA PHE A 97 11.44 6.39 -28.77
C PHE A 97 11.08 7.28 -27.57
N ASP A 98 10.63 8.51 -27.81
CA ASP A 98 10.26 9.46 -26.76
C ASP A 98 9.11 8.87 -25.90
N ASN A 99 8.10 8.29 -26.53
CA ASN A 99 7.01 7.61 -25.83
C ASN A 99 7.48 6.42 -24.97
N LEU A 100 8.41 5.61 -25.48
CA LEU A 100 8.98 4.49 -24.73
C LEU A 100 9.84 4.97 -23.57
N SER A 101 10.61 6.04 -23.76
CA SER A 101 11.43 6.69 -22.72
C SER A 101 10.54 7.19 -21.57
N ASP A 102 9.45 7.89 -21.91
CA ASP A 102 8.48 8.37 -20.91
C ASP A 102 7.82 7.24 -20.14
N ARG A 103 7.43 6.16 -20.83
CA ARG A 103 6.88 4.96 -20.18
C ARG A 103 7.89 4.30 -19.26
N LYS A 104 9.16 4.19 -19.69
CA LYS A 104 10.25 3.66 -18.85
C LYS A 104 10.42 4.50 -17.59
N ASN A 105 10.48 5.82 -17.71
CA ASN A 105 10.65 6.73 -16.59
C ASN A 105 9.49 6.65 -15.59
N LYS A 106 8.24 6.61 -16.09
CA LYS A 106 7.04 6.43 -15.26
C LYS A 106 7.05 5.08 -14.54
N SER A 107 7.44 4.01 -15.21
CA SER A 107 7.56 2.68 -14.60
C SER A 107 8.67 2.63 -13.55
N GLN A 108 9.80 3.27 -13.80
CA GLN A 108 10.90 3.35 -12.84
C GLN A 108 10.47 4.09 -11.56
N ALA A 109 9.80 5.24 -11.70
CA ALA A 109 9.28 5.98 -10.54
C ALA A 109 8.28 5.15 -9.72
N LYS A 110 7.44 4.32 -10.36
CA LYS A 110 6.55 3.39 -9.67
C LYS A 110 7.32 2.30 -8.92
N LEU A 111 8.37 1.74 -9.52
CA LEU A 111 9.22 0.74 -8.88
C LEU A 111 9.91 1.32 -7.65
N ASP A 112 10.46 2.53 -7.75
CA ASP A 112 11.12 3.20 -6.63
C ASP A 112 10.16 3.44 -5.46
N ASN A 113 8.90 3.80 -5.75
CA ASN A 113 7.86 3.95 -4.73
C ASN A 113 7.49 2.61 -4.07
N ILE A 114 7.30 1.55 -4.86
CA ILE A 114 7.03 0.20 -4.33
C ILE A 114 8.19 -0.27 -3.44
N GLN A 115 9.43 0.01 -3.82
CA GLN A 115 10.59 -0.37 -3.03
C GLN A 115 10.63 0.36 -1.67
N LYS A 116 10.26 1.64 -1.63
CA LYS A 116 10.09 2.40 -0.38
C LYS A 116 8.97 1.82 0.48
N ASP A 117 7.83 1.49 -0.12
CA ASP A 117 6.71 0.89 0.60
C ASP A 117 7.10 -0.46 1.21
N ILE A 118 7.81 -1.31 0.45
CA ILE A 118 8.33 -2.59 0.96
C ILE A 118 9.22 -2.37 2.18
N GLN A 119 10.13 -1.39 2.16
CA GLN A 119 11.00 -1.08 3.30
C GLN A 119 10.19 -0.64 4.53
N VAL A 120 9.17 0.21 4.33
CA VAL A 120 8.27 0.64 5.40
C VAL A 120 7.52 -0.56 6.00
N TYR A 121 6.97 -1.43 5.16
CA TYR A 121 6.26 -2.63 5.62
C TYR A 121 7.18 -3.64 6.32
N GLN A 122 8.41 -3.82 5.85
CA GLN A 122 9.40 -4.67 6.53
C GLN A 122 9.74 -4.13 7.93
N SER A 123 9.89 -2.82 8.08
CA SER A 123 10.12 -2.18 9.38
C SER A 123 8.93 -2.36 10.33
N LYS A 124 7.70 -2.12 9.83
CA LYS A 124 6.46 -2.36 10.60
C LYS A 124 6.31 -3.82 11.00
N LEU A 125 6.60 -4.75 10.09
CA LEU A 125 6.58 -6.19 10.38
C LEU A 125 7.55 -6.53 11.51
N SER A 126 8.80 -6.04 11.44
CA SER A 126 9.80 -6.27 12.48
C SER A 126 9.35 -5.74 13.85
N GLN A 127 8.81 -4.51 13.90
CA GLN A 127 8.30 -3.93 15.13
C GLN A 127 7.11 -4.71 15.70
N THR A 128 6.19 -5.15 14.83
CA THR A 128 5.02 -5.94 15.22
C THR A 128 5.43 -7.29 15.77
N THR A 129 6.38 -7.98 15.12
CA THR A 129 6.94 -9.25 15.58
C THR A 129 7.62 -9.11 16.95
N LYS A 130 8.39 -8.03 17.17
CA LYS A 130 8.98 -7.75 18.50
C LYS A 130 7.92 -7.55 19.56
N SER A 131 6.87 -6.78 19.24
CA SER A 131 5.76 -6.50 20.16
C SER A 131 4.97 -7.77 20.49
N LEU A 132 4.72 -8.62 19.49
CA LEU A 132 4.06 -9.91 19.66
C LEU A 132 4.87 -10.85 20.56
N ASN A 133 6.18 -10.94 20.34
CA ASN A 133 7.07 -11.76 21.17
C ASN A 133 7.09 -11.27 22.62
N SER A 134 7.12 -9.95 22.85
CA SER A 134 7.06 -9.37 24.20
C SER A 134 5.72 -9.66 24.88
N ALA A 135 4.60 -9.53 24.16
CA ALA A 135 3.28 -9.86 24.68
C ALA A 135 3.16 -11.36 25.02
N GLN A 136 3.72 -12.23 24.19
CA GLN A 136 3.76 -13.67 24.44
C GLN A 136 4.53 -14.00 25.73
N GLN A 137 5.71 -13.41 25.91
CA GLN A 137 6.52 -13.58 27.12
C GLN A 137 5.77 -13.10 28.37
N MET A 138 5.07 -11.96 28.27
CA MET A 138 4.27 -11.43 29.37
C MET A 138 3.10 -12.36 29.72
N ARG A 139 2.41 -12.89 28.71
CA ARG A 139 1.34 -13.89 28.90
C ARG A 139 1.87 -15.14 29.60
N ASP A 140 3.02 -15.66 29.19
CA ASP A 140 3.61 -16.85 29.80
C ASP A 140 3.99 -16.63 31.26
N LYS A 141 4.53 -15.45 31.57
CA LYS A 141 4.81 -15.04 32.96
C LYS A 141 3.53 -14.96 33.79
N LEU A 142 2.49 -14.30 33.28
CA LEU A 142 1.21 -14.18 33.98
C LEU A 142 0.55 -15.55 34.20
N LYS A 143 0.66 -16.45 33.22
CA LYS A 143 0.16 -17.83 33.35
C LYS A 143 0.88 -18.58 34.48
N SER A 144 2.20 -18.51 34.54
CA SER A 144 2.97 -19.11 35.64
C SER A 144 2.57 -18.55 37.00
N GLN A 145 2.39 -17.22 37.11
CA GLN A 145 1.95 -16.58 38.35
C GLN A 145 0.54 -17.02 38.76
N LEU A 146 -0.35 -17.20 37.79
CA LEU A 146 -1.71 -17.70 38.04
C LEU A 146 -1.70 -19.15 38.55
N ASP A 147 -0.86 -20.00 37.97
CA ASP A 147 -0.71 -21.40 38.39
C ASP A 147 -0.15 -21.50 39.82
N GLU A 148 0.84 -20.66 40.17
CA GLU A 148 1.38 -20.54 41.54
C GLU A 148 0.31 -20.09 42.55
N LEU A 149 -0.41 -19.01 42.25
CA LEU A 149 -1.49 -18.50 43.10
C LEU A 149 -2.60 -19.54 43.29
N SER A 150 -2.95 -20.29 42.25
CA SER A 150 -3.96 -21.34 42.33
C SER A 150 -3.54 -22.45 43.30
N LYS A 151 -2.25 -22.81 43.29
CA LYS A 151 -1.68 -23.80 44.23
C LYS A 151 -1.69 -23.28 45.67
N ASP A 152 -1.35 -22.02 45.88
CA ASP A 152 -1.37 -21.39 47.22
C ASP A 152 -2.79 -21.30 47.78
N VAL A 153 -3.78 -21.02 46.93
CA VAL A 153 -5.20 -21.03 47.30
C VAL A 153 -5.65 -22.42 47.74
N GLU A 154 -5.32 -23.47 46.99
CA GLU A 154 -5.67 -24.85 47.37
C GLU A 154 -4.98 -25.30 48.66
N LYS A 155 -3.71 -24.91 48.86
CA LYS A 155 -3.01 -25.14 50.13
C LYS A 155 -3.68 -24.41 51.30
N SER A 156 -4.03 -23.13 51.12
CA SER A 156 -4.70 -22.33 52.15
C SER A 156 -6.08 -22.90 52.50
N LYS A 157 -6.82 -23.39 51.50
CA LYS A 157 -8.10 -24.09 51.69
C LYS A 157 -7.94 -25.38 52.49
N THR A 158 -6.88 -26.14 52.21
CA THR A 158 -6.54 -27.36 52.96
C THR A 158 -6.24 -27.03 54.43
N ASN A 159 -5.35 -26.07 54.68
CA ASN A 159 -5.01 -25.60 56.03
C ASN A 159 -6.24 -25.07 56.79
N LEU A 160 -7.13 -24.34 56.12
CA LEU A 160 -8.38 -23.85 56.71
C LEU A 160 -9.27 -25.01 57.18
N ASN A 161 -9.41 -26.06 56.38
CA ASN A 161 -10.20 -27.24 56.74
C ASN A 161 -9.57 -28.01 57.92
N GLU A 162 -8.25 -28.12 57.96
CA GLU A 162 -7.52 -28.73 59.08
C GLU A 162 -7.73 -27.93 60.37
N LEU A 163 -7.54 -26.61 60.34
CA LEU A 163 -7.80 -25.71 61.47
C LEU A 163 -9.25 -25.81 61.94
N LYS A 164 -10.21 -25.82 61.00
CA LYS A 164 -11.64 -25.99 61.34
C LYS A 164 -11.87 -27.30 62.08
N THR A 165 -11.27 -28.39 61.61
CA THR A 165 -11.38 -29.71 62.26
C THR A 165 -10.77 -29.69 63.66
N GLN A 166 -9.61 -29.04 63.84
CA GLN A 166 -8.98 -28.89 65.15
C GLN A 166 -9.86 -28.10 66.12
N VAL A 167 -10.44 -26.98 65.68
CA VAL A 167 -11.37 -26.19 66.48
C VAL A 167 -12.60 -27.03 66.87
N GLU A 168 -13.18 -27.80 65.95
CA GLU A 168 -14.31 -28.70 66.26
C GLU A 168 -13.93 -29.75 67.32
N ILE A 169 -12.73 -30.32 67.25
CA ILE A 169 -12.20 -31.28 68.26
C ILE A 169 -12.01 -30.59 69.62
N GLU A 170 -11.38 -29.42 69.66
CA GLU A 170 -11.14 -28.66 70.89
C GLU A 170 -12.47 -28.23 71.54
N GLN A 171 -13.44 -27.78 70.74
CA GLN A 171 -14.78 -27.46 71.22
C GLN A 171 -15.46 -28.69 71.83
N ALA A 172 -15.40 -29.85 71.16
CA ALA A 172 -15.96 -31.10 71.70
C ALA A 172 -15.27 -31.51 73.02
N SER A 173 -13.93 -31.40 73.08
CA SER A 173 -13.14 -31.66 74.28
C SER A 173 -13.52 -30.73 75.42
N ASN A 174 -13.63 -29.42 75.17
CA ASN A 174 -14.07 -28.43 76.15
C ASN A 174 -15.47 -28.72 76.69
N ILE A 175 -16.42 -29.10 75.83
CA ILE A 175 -17.76 -29.51 76.25
C ILE A 175 -17.68 -30.73 77.18
N GLN A 176 -16.82 -31.70 76.88
CA GLN A 176 -16.65 -32.89 77.71
C GLN A 176 -15.99 -32.58 79.05
N ILE A 177 -14.95 -31.74 79.08
CA ILE A 177 -14.31 -31.25 80.31
C ILE A 177 -15.34 -30.51 81.19
N LYS A 178 -16.17 -29.66 80.58
CA LYS A 178 -17.22 -28.94 81.31
C LYS A 178 -18.20 -29.90 81.99
N ARG A 179 -18.66 -30.93 81.26
CA ARG A 179 -19.54 -31.97 81.84
C ARG A 179 -18.88 -32.76 82.97
N THR A 180 -17.63 -33.18 82.82
CA THR A 180 -16.94 -33.95 83.87
C THR A 180 -16.66 -33.10 85.11
N MET A 181 -16.34 -31.81 84.94
CA MET A 181 -16.23 -30.86 86.05
C MET A 181 -17.57 -30.68 86.77
N GLU A 182 -18.67 -30.44 86.05
CA GLU A 182 -20.03 -30.33 86.64
C GLU A 182 -20.41 -31.59 87.45
N GLN A 183 -20.12 -32.79 86.92
CA GLN A 183 -20.34 -34.05 87.63
C GLN A 183 -19.46 -34.18 88.89
N THR A 184 -18.21 -33.71 88.82
CA THR A 184 -17.27 -33.75 89.96
C THR A 184 -17.73 -32.79 91.06
N GLU A 185 -18.21 -31.62 90.66
CA GLU A 185 -18.80 -30.63 91.57
C GLU A 185 -20.02 -31.21 92.30
N GLN A 186 -20.94 -31.85 91.57
CA GLN A 186 -22.11 -32.53 92.18
C GLN A 186 -21.69 -33.62 93.18
N LYS A 187 -20.69 -34.43 92.84
CA LYS A 187 -20.16 -35.45 93.75
C LYS A 187 -19.53 -34.84 95.00
N LEU A 188 -18.76 -33.76 94.88
CA LEU A 188 -18.17 -33.05 96.01
C LEU A 188 -19.23 -32.45 96.94
N VAL A 189 -20.30 -31.87 96.37
CA VAL A 189 -21.46 -31.40 97.13
C VAL A 189 -22.08 -32.55 97.92
N SER A 190 -22.42 -33.66 97.25
CA SER A 190 -23.02 -34.83 97.94
C SER A 190 -22.11 -35.44 99.02
N PHE A 191 -20.79 -35.43 98.80
CA PHE A 191 -19.82 -35.90 99.78
C PHE A 191 -19.74 -34.97 101.00
N SER A 192 -19.77 -33.65 100.77
CA SER A 192 -19.80 -32.66 101.85
C SER A 192 -21.04 -32.82 102.74
N GLU A 193 -22.19 -33.08 102.13
CA GLU A 193 -23.46 -33.32 102.83
C GLU A 193 -23.40 -34.59 103.69
N SER A 194 -22.68 -35.62 103.25
CA SER A 194 -22.52 -36.90 103.98
C SER A 194 -21.59 -36.84 105.21
N LEU A 195 -20.67 -35.86 105.27
CA LEU A 195 -19.57 -35.84 106.24
C LEU A 195 -19.91 -35.23 107.61
N GLY A 196 -21.00 -34.47 107.75
CA GLY A 196 -21.59 -34.03 109.03
C GLY A 196 -20.71 -33.18 109.99
N GLY A 197 -19.42 -32.97 109.73
CA GLY A 197 -18.47 -32.24 110.59
C GLY A 197 -18.12 -30.85 110.06
N ALA A 198 -18.17 -29.83 110.94
CA ALA A 198 -18.04 -28.41 110.58
C ALA A 198 -16.71 -28.03 109.91
N ALA A 199 -15.58 -28.60 110.36
CA ALA A 199 -14.25 -28.28 109.81
C ALA A 199 -14.01 -28.87 108.41
N SER A 200 -14.53 -30.08 108.14
CA SER A 200 -14.38 -30.75 106.84
C SER A 200 -15.29 -30.15 105.76
N SER A 201 -16.50 -29.69 106.13
CA SER A 201 -17.42 -29.03 105.20
C SER A 201 -16.89 -27.69 104.67
N GLN A 202 -16.17 -26.94 105.50
CA GLN A 202 -15.63 -25.63 105.10
C GLN A 202 -14.51 -25.76 104.06
N VAL A 203 -13.63 -26.77 104.18
CA VAL A 203 -12.57 -27.05 103.20
C VAL A 203 -13.16 -27.50 101.86
N ILE A 204 -14.21 -28.34 101.88
CA ILE A 204 -14.86 -28.81 100.65
C ILE A 204 -15.59 -27.67 99.94
N ASN A 205 -16.31 -26.81 100.68
CA ASN A 205 -16.98 -25.63 100.10
C ASN A 205 -16.00 -24.64 99.48
N THR A 206 -14.84 -24.43 100.11
CA THR A 206 -13.77 -23.59 99.54
C THR A 206 -13.21 -24.19 98.26
N THR A 207 -13.15 -25.52 98.17
CA THR A 207 -12.68 -26.25 96.99
C THR A 207 -13.69 -26.17 95.84
N ILE A 208 -14.98 -26.26 96.14
CA ILE A 208 -16.08 -26.07 95.17
C ILE A 208 -16.05 -24.66 94.58
N GLU A 209 -15.90 -23.61 95.40
CA GLU A 209 -15.85 -22.23 94.89
C GLU A 209 -14.60 -21.95 94.04
N LYS A 210 -13.45 -22.57 94.36
CA LYS A 210 -12.27 -22.53 93.49
C LYS A 210 -12.51 -23.21 92.14
N LEU A 211 -13.19 -24.37 92.13
CA LEU A 211 -13.59 -25.07 90.90
C LEU A 211 -14.53 -24.20 90.04
N LYS A 212 -15.57 -23.60 90.63
CA LYS A 212 -16.48 -22.68 89.92
C LYS A 212 -15.76 -21.47 89.33
N SER A 213 -14.82 -20.89 90.07
CA SER A 213 -14.03 -19.75 89.61
C SER A 213 -13.16 -20.13 88.41
N SER A 214 -12.58 -21.34 88.41
CA SER A 214 -11.81 -21.86 87.27
C SER A 214 -12.66 -22.15 86.02
N MET A 215 -13.95 -22.49 86.19
CA MET A 215 -14.89 -22.65 85.06
C MET A 215 -15.18 -21.32 84.35
N LYS A 216 -15.32 -20.21 85.08
CA LYS A 216 -15.58 -18.89 84.50
C LYS A 216 -14.43 -18.37 83.65
N THR A 217 -13.19 -18.68 84.02
CA THR A 217 -12.00 -18.26 83.26
C THR A 217 -11.72 -19.10 82.01
N SER A 218 -12.31 -20.30 81.91
CA SER A 218 -12.14 -21.18 80.75
C SER A 218 -13.17 -20.93 79.63
N SER A 219 -14.14 -20.03 79.85
CA SER A 219 -14.98 -19.53 78.75
C SER A 219 -14.20 -18.44 78.02
N ILE A 220 -13.33 -18.85 77.09
CA ILE A 220 -12.91 -17.96 76.02
C ILE A 220 -14.10 -17.96 75.06
N ASP A 221 -14.93 -16.92 75.16
CA ASP A 221 -15.89 -16.58 74.11
C ASP A 221 -15.06 -16.23 72.86
N ILE A 222 -15.08 -17.13 71.88
CA ILE A 222 -14.62 -16.87 70.51
C ILE A 222 -15.81 -16.35 69.71
#